data_AF-A0A249K920-F1
#
_entry.id   AF-A0A249K920-F1
#
_cell.length_a   1.000
_cell.length_b   1.000
_cell.length_c   1.000
_cell.angle_alpha   90.00
_cell.angle_beta   90.00
_cell.angle_gamma   90.00
#
_symmetry.space_group_name_H-M   'P 1'
#
loop_
_entity.id
_entity.type
_entity.pdbx_description
1 polymer ?
#
loop_
_entity_poly.entity_id
_entity_poly.type
_entity_poly.pdbx_seq_one_letter_code
_entity_poly.pdbx_strand_id
1 'polypeptide(L)'
;MENSTTFNLSTPGAASVLIGDPTKFGRVGEDGTVYVITPTGDRAVGSYPGKSAEEALAYFVKKFEMAASEVALLAARVRSGAMVPSDAHEAVNKLRSQISELNGVGDLEKLAQSLEKIPSLIIEHEGAYQVRKEAKNAEREARKSEAAAIKEKIVTEAESLVDSVAWKVTTARLKVLLDEWKKAPRLDKKIDTDLWKRFSSSRNKFDKRRRTHFSKLDGEQKKVAATKEAIVKAAEDLAKSRDWLETAKKYKSLMDQWKAAGRGKKSTDDVLWNRFKAAQELFFTAKNEDMKKRKGSMIENLAKREAMIVEFEALLPLSDFKSAKKKFYDLMGKWQKIGMTDRKKRAAFDTRIKKIEDEIMEAERNFQRKSDPSAKAQANKVVESLAQAVENYEKQAAKAEAAGQTAKAMIAREAAAARRDWLEQAQKGLTEFVN
;
A
#
# COMPACT_ATOMS: atom_id res chain seq x y z
N MET A 1 -16.27 18.82 -51.45
CA MET A 1 -16.98 18.98 -52.72
C MET A 1 -16.91 20.45 -53.07
N GLU A 2 -16.12 20.73 -54.09
CA GLU A 2 -15.75 22.06 -54.57
C GLU A 2 -16.98 22.77 -55.13
N ASN A 3 -17.28 23.96 -54.62
CA ASN A 3 -18.25 24.86 -55.23
C ASN A 3 -17.46 25.99 -55.90
N SER A 4 -16.91 25.67 -57.07
CA SER A 4 -16.31 26.64 -57.98
C SER A 4 -17.45 27.41 -58.67
N THR A 5 -18.02 28.38 -57.96
CA THR A 5 -18.92 29.36 -58.58
C THR A 5 -18.06 30.37 -59.32
N THR A 6 -17.70 30.03 -60.56
CA THR A 6 -17.12 30.97 -61.51
C THR A 6 -18.15 32.06 -61.81
N PHE A 7 -17.97 33.25 -61.23
CA PHE A 7 -18.72 34.45 -61.62
C PHE A 7 -18.29 34.83 -63.03
N ASN A 8 -19.13 34.50 -64.01
CA ASN A 8 -18.94 34.85 -65.40
C ASN A 8 -19.22 36.36 -65.56
N LEU A 9 -18.16 37.17 -65.69
CA LEU A 9 -18.18 38.65 -65.76
C LEU A 9 -18.32 39.20 -67.20
N SER A 10 -18.87 38.43 -68.15
CA SER A 10 -18.94 38.83 -69.57
C SER A 10 -20.24 39.54 -70.00
N THR A 11 -20.99 40.15 -69.08
CA THR A 11 -21.99 41.17 -69.45
C THR A 11 -21.28 42.52 -69.50
N PRO A 12 -21.40 43.36 -70.55
CA PRO A 12 -20.91 44.74 -70.48
C PRO A 12 -21.45 45.36 -69.20
N GLY A 13 -20.54 45.73 -68.29
CA GLY A 13 -20.90 46.10 -66.93
C GLY A 13 -21.96 47.21 -66.95
N ALA A 14 -22.93 47.19 -66.03
CA ALA A 14 -23.95 48.24 -65.97
C ALA A 14 -23.33 49.66 -65.96
N ALA A 15 -22.12 49.80 -65.39
CA ALA A 15 -21.29 50.99 -65.49
C ALA A 15 -20.85 51.31 -66.93
N SER A 16 -20.33 50.36 -67.71
CA SER A 16 -19.93 50.61 -69.11
C SER A 16 -21.11 50.97 -70.02
N VAL A 17 -22.31 50.43 -69.74
CA VAL A 17 -23.56 50.79 -70.46
C VAL A 17 -24.03 52.21 -70.10
N LEU A 18 -23.84 52.62 -68.85
CA LEU A 18 -24.13 53.98 -68.38
C LEU A 18 -23.10 55.00 -68.88
N ILE A 19 -21.84 54.60 -68.94
CA ILE A 19 -20.71 55.45 -69.36
C ILE A 19 -20.75 55.70 -70.88
N GLY A 20 -20.95 54.67 -71.71
CA GLY A 20 -21.02 54.85 -73.17
C GLY A 20 -19.76 55.49 -73.76
N ASP A 21 -19.93 56.48 -74.63
CA ASP A 21 -18.84 57.36 -75.11
C ASP A 21 -19.10 58.80 -74.64
N PRO A 22 -18.57 59.19 -73.48
CA PRO A 22 -18.86 60.50 -72.87
C PRO A 22 -18.32 61.68 -73.67
N THR A 23 -17.29 61.47 -74.51
CA THR A 23 -16.62 62.55 -75.26
C THR A 23 -17.54 63.21 -76.28
N LYS A 24 -18.54 62.48 -76.78
CA LYS A 24 -19.59 62.99 -77.69
C LYS A 24 -20.47 64.08 -77.07
N PHE A 25 -20.49 64.15 -75.75
CA PHE A 25 -21.27 65.13 -74.99
C PHE A 25 -20.42 66.31 -74.54
N GLY A 26 -19.20 66.47 -75.04
CA GLY A 26 -18.32 67.56 -74.64
C GLY A 26 -17.72 68.32 -75.79
N ARG A 27 -17.53 69.62 -75.57
CA ARG A 27 -16.74 70.48 -76.46
C ARG A 27 -15.86 71.40 -75.64
N VAL A 28 -14.77 71.84 -76.23
CA VAL A 28 -13.85 72.81 -75.61
C VAL A 28 -13.90 74.10 -76.43
N GLY A 29 -14.13 75.23 -75.76
CA GLY A 29 -14.08 76.55 -76.38
C GLY A 29 -12.65 76.99 -76.70
N GLU A 30 -12.51 77.99 -77.55
CA GLU A 30 -11.21 78.58 -77.93
C GLU A 30 -10.45 79.18 -76.73
N ASP A 31 -11.17 79.52 -75.66
CA ASP A 31 -10.67 80.02 -74.38
C ASP A 31 -10.22 78.90 -73.40
N GLY A 32 -10.34 77.63 -73.80
CA GLY A 32 -10.03 76.47 -72.97
C GLY A 32 -11.13 76.09 -71.97
N THR A 33 -12.32 76.70 -72.05
CA THR A 33 -13.49 76.32 -71.24
C THR A 33 -14.12 75.05 -71.80
N VAL A 34 -14.33 74.05 -70.95
CA VAL A 34 -15.01 72.80 -71.30
C VAL A 34 -16.51 72.96 -71.05
N TYR A 35 -17.30 72.55 -72.04
CA TYR A 35 -18.76 72.55 -72.00
C TYR A 35 -19.28 71.12 -72.12
N VAL A 36 -20.34 70.82 -71.40
CA VAL A 36 -21.16 69.63 -71.62
C VAL A 36 -22.36 70.01 -72.49
N ILE A 37 -22.59 69.23 -73.55
CA ILE A 37 -23.70 69.40 -74.48
C ILE A 37 -24.91 68.73 -73.84
N THR A 38 -25.96 69.51 -73.59
CA THR A 38 -27.25 69.00 -73.06
C THR A 38 -28.39 69.35 -74.01
N PRO A 39 -29.54 68.66 -73.95
CA PRO A 39 -30.70 68.98 -74.79
C PRO A 39 -31.23 70.41 -74.60
N THR A 40 -30.94 71.02 -73.45
CA THR A 40 -31.32 72.39 -73.09
C THR A 40 -30.27 73.44 -73.46
N GLY A 41 -29.15 73.03 -74.08
CA GLY A 41 -28.03 73.89 -74.47
C GLY A 41 -26.70 73.49 -73.82
N ASP A 42 -25.62 74.14 -74.24
CA ASP A 42 -24.28 73.86 -73.71
C ASP A 42 -24.10 74.48 -72.33
N ARG A 43 -23.68 73.66 -71.35
CA ARG A 43 -23.40 74.09 -69.99
C ARG A 43 -21.90 74.09 -69.74
N ALA A 44 -21.34 75.23 -69.33
CA ALA A 44 -19.93 75.30 -68.93
C ALA A 44 -19.70 74.44 -67.67
N VAL A 45 -18.76 73.49 -67.74
CA VAL A 45 -18.39 72.63 -66.60
C VAL A 45 -17.09 73.08 -65.92
N GLY A 46 -16.32 73.94 -66.58
CA GLY A 46 -15.12 74.56 -66.04
C GLY A 46 -13.98 74.56 -67.06
N SER A 47 -12.82 75.09 -66.66
CA SER A 47 -11.60 75.08 -67.47
C SER A 47 -10.49 74.31 -66.75
N TYR A 48 -9.52 73.80 -67.51
CA TYR A 48 -8.33 73.15 -66.96
C TYR A 48 -7.08 73.86 -67.50
N PRO A 49 -6.60 74.92 -66.81
CA PRO A 49 -5.54 75.79 -67.32
C PRO A 49 -4.22 75.06 -67.56
N GLY A 50 -3.52 75.41 -68.63
CA GLY A 50 -2.17 74.89 -68.94
C GLY A 50 -2.15 73.48 -69.54
N LYS A 51 -3.29 72.99 -70.03
CA LYS A 51 -3.48 71.65 -70.58
C LYS A 51 -4.13 71.68 -71.96
N SER A 52 -3.91 70.64 -72.76
CA SER A 52 -4.53 70.53 -74.08
C SER A 52 -6.06 70.36 -73.96
N ALA A 53 -6.79 70.71 -75.02
CA ALA A 53 -8.25 70.56 -75.07
C ALA A 53 -8.68 69.10 -74.79
N GLU A 54 -7.94 68.12 -75.32
CA GLU A 54 -8.19 66.69 -75.09
C GLU A 54 -7.99 66.30 -73.61
N GLU A 55 -6.92 66.76 -72.97
CA GLU A 55 -6.66 66.47 -71.55
C GLU A 55 -7.70 67.15 -70.63
N ALA A 56 -8.10 68.38 -70.95
CA ALA A 56 -9.13 69.10 -70.21
C ALA A 56 -10.48 68.37 -70.31
N LEU A 57 -10.86 67.96 -71.52
CA LEU A 57 -12.07 67.16 -71.76
C LEU A 57 -12.04 65.83 -70.99
N ALA A 58 -10.94 65.09 -71.08
CA ALA A 58 -10.77 63.80 -70.41
C ALA A 58 -10.92 63.90 -68.87
N TYR A 59 -10.45 65.00 -68.27
CA TYR A 59 -10.61 65.23 -66.82
C TYR A 59 -12.08 65.33 -66.40
N PHE A 60 -12.90 66.07 -67.15
CA PHE A 60 -14.33 66.20 -66.87
C PHE A 60 -15.14 64.97 -67.27
N VAL A 61 -14.69 64.21 -68.28
CA VAL A 61 -15.22 62.88 -68.60
C VAL A 61 -15.01 61.91 -67.44
N LYS A 62 -13.81 61.87 -66.85
CA LYS A 62 -13.53 61.01 -65.70
C LYS A 62 -14.43 61.31 -64.49
N LYS A 63 -14.80 62.57 -64.28
CA LYS A 63 -15.78 62.95 -63.24
C LYS A 63 -17.17 62.36 -63.48
N PHE A 64 -17.62 62.35 -64.73
CA PHE A 64 -18.85 61.68 -65.12
C PHE A 64 -18.75 60.15 -64.93
N GLU A 65 -17.66 59.53 -65.36
CA GLU A 65 -17.45 58.08 -65.21
C GLU A 65 -17.46 57.62 -63.75
N MET A 66 -16.90 58.43 -62.84
CA MET A 66 -16.97 58.15 -61.40
C MET A 66 -18.41 58.17 -60.89
N ALA A 67 -19.19 59.20 -61.22
CA ALA A 67 -20.60 59.29 -60.82
C ALA A 67 -21.44 58.14 -61.42
N ALA A 68 -21.22 57.81 -62.71
CA ALA A 68 -21.88 56.67 -63.37
C ALA A 68 -21.53 55.32 -62.71
N SER A 69 -20.28 55.15 -62.28
CA SER A 69 -19.83 53.96 -61.56
C SER A 69 -20.47 53.86 -60.17
N GLU A 70 -20.66 54.97 -59.45
CA GLU A 70 -21.34 55.00 -58.15
C GLU A 70 -22.82 54.62 -58.29
N VAL A 71 -23.53 55.15 -59.29
CA VAL A 71 -24.92 54.77 -59.58
C VAL A 71 -25.04 53.29 -59.91
N ALA A 72 -24.15 52.78 -60.78
CA ALA A 72 -24.11 51.36 -61.13
C ALA A 72 -23.83 50.46 -59.91
N LEU A 73 -22.91 50.87 -59.04
CA LEU A 73 -22.56 50.16 -57.81
C LEU A 73 -23.72 50.16 -56.81
N LEU A 74 -24.42 51.29 -56.64
CA LEU A 74 -25.59 51.38 -55.79
C LEU A 74 -26.69 50.41 -56.27
N ALA A 75 -27.01 50.45 -57.57
CA ALA A 75 -27.98 49.52 -58.16
C ALA A 75 -27.56 48.05 -58.01
N ALA A 76 -26.26 47.74 -58.10
CA ALA A 76 -25.74 46.39 -57.87
C ALA A 76 -25.90 45.97 -56.39
N ARG A 77 -25.60 46.85 -55.44
CA ARG A 77 -25.72 46.58 -53.99
C ARG A 77 -27.16 46.36 -53.54
N VAL A 78 -28.11 47.11 -54.12
CA VAL A 78 -29.55 46.92 -53.91
C VAL A 78 -29.97 45.54 -54.44
N ARG A 79 -29.64 45.21 -55.69
CA ARG A 79 -29.95 43.92 -56.31
C ARG A 79 -29.32 42.73 -55.57
N SER A 80 -28.11 42.90 -55.06
CA SER A 80 -27.43 41.85 -54.29
C SER A 80 -27.92 41.75 -52.84
N GLY A 81 -28.77 42.66 -52.36
CA GLY A 81 -29.19 42.75 -50.96
C GLY A 81 -28.03 43.04 -50.00
N ALA A 82 -26.96 43.68 -50.48
CA ALA A 82 -25.78 44.02 -49.70
C ALA A 82 -25.91 45.38 -48.99
N MET A 83 -27.07 46.05 -49.13
CA MET A 83 -27.34 47.37 -48.58
C MET A 83 -28.70 47.37 -47.91
N VAL A 84 -28.80 48.10 -46.79
CA VAL A 84 -30.06 48.30 -46.10
C VAL A 84 -30.96 49.20 -46.97
N PRO A 85 -32.26 48.91 -47.11
CA PRO A 85 -33.18 49.72 -47.92
C PRO A 85 -33.20 51.20 -47.54
N SER A 86 -33.20 51.54 -46.24
CA SER A 86 -33.12 52.93 -45.76
C SER A 86 -31.88 53.64 -46.25
N ASP A 87 -30.71 53.01 -46.10
CA ASP A 87 -29.42 53.57 -46.50
C ASP A 87 -29.36 53.73 -48.02
N ALA A 88 -30.00 52.82 -48.77
CA ALA A 88 -30.09 52.89 -50.21
C ALA A 88 -30.90 54.11 -50.67
N HIS A 89 -32.01 54.43 -50.00
CA HIS A 89 -32.79 55.65 -50.27
C HIS A 89 -31.98 56.92 -49.97
N GLU A 90 -31.23 56.95 -48.86
CA GLU A 90 -30.34 58.07 -48.54
C GLU A 90 -29.23 58.24 -49.59
N ALA A 91 -28.63 57.13 -50.04
CA ALA A 91 -27.61 57.14 -51.08
C ALA A 91 -28.16 57.62 -52.44
N VAL A 92 -29.39 57.25 -52.79
CA VAL A 92 -30.07 57.79 -53.99
C VAL A 92 -30.21 59.31 -53.88
N ASN A 93 -30.69 59.82 -52.74
CA ASN A 93 -30.88 61.27 -52.56
C ASN A 93 -29.55 62.04 -52.64
N LYS A 94 -28.47 61.48 -52.08
CA LYS A 94 -27.13 62.07 -52.16
C LYS A 94 -26.59 62.05 -53.59
N LEU A 95 -26.74 60.94 -54.32
CA LEU A 95 -26.32 60.87 -55.72
C LEU A 95 -27.16 61.81 -56.59
N ARG A 96 -28.43 62.04 -56.25
CA ARG A 96 -29.30 62.98 -56.97
C ARG A 96 -28.74 64.40 -56.89
N SER A 97 -28.37 64.86 -55.69
CA SER A 97 -27.77 66.19 -55.54
C SER A 97 -26.38 66.27 -56.20
N GLN A 98 -25.56 65.22 -56.04
CA GLN A 98 -24.23 65.15 -56.67
C GLN A 98 -24.30 65.20 -58.19
N ILE A 99 -25.27 64.52 -58.82
CA ILE A 99 -25.45 64.53 -60.29
C ILE A 99 -26.00 65.87 -60.77
N SER A 100 -26.93 66.50 -60.05
CA SER A 100 -27.44 67.82 -60.45
C SER A 100 -26.37 68.90 -60.44
N GLU A 101 -25.42 68.82 -59.50
CA GLU A 101 -24.29 69.77 -59.35
C GLU A 101 -23.03 69.30 -60.08
N LEU A 102 -23.08 68.17 -60.80
CA LEU A 102 -21.90 67.55 -61.38
C LEU A 102 -21.34 68.37 -62.53
N ASN A 103 -20.16 68.95 -62.31
CA ASN A 103 -19.33 69.51 -63.37
C ASN A 103 -18.54 68.40 -64.05
N GLY A 104 -19.18 67.69 -64.98
CA GLY A 104 -18.62 66.58 -65.74
C GLY A 104 -19.18 66.52 -67.17
N VAL A 105 -18.46 65.83 -68.05
CA VAL A 105 -18.80 65.69 -69.47
C VAL A 105 -19.26 64.26 -69.73
N GLY A 106 -20.52 64.12 -70.18
CA GLY A 106 -21.15 62.84 -70.49
C GLY A 106 -22.66 62.97 -70.59
N ASP A 107 -23.35 61.84 -70.73
CA ASP A 107 -24.81 61.79 -70.81
C ASP A 107 -25.44 61.93 -69.41
N LEU A 108 -25.52 63.17 -68.92
CA LEU A 108 -26.04 63.49 -67.58
C LEU A 108 -27.53 63.16 -67.43
N GLU A 109 -28.30 63.25 -68.52
CA GLU A 109 -29.72 62.93 -68.52
C GLU A 109 -29.94 61.44 -68.35
N LYS A 110 -29.23 60.60 -69.13
CA LYS A 110 -29.29 59.14 -68.98
C LYS A 110 -28.79 58.69 -67.61
N LEU A 111 -27.76 59.35 -67.05
CA LEU A 111 -27.29 59.08 -65.70
C LEU A 111 -28.35 59.38 -64.64
N ALA A 112 -29.00 60.55 -64.72
CA ALA A 112 -30.10 60.92 -63.82
C ALA A 112 -31.30 59.97 -63.96
N GLN A 113 -31.71 59.64 -65.19
CA GLN A 113 -32.77 58.66 -65.46
C GLN A 113 -32.43 57.27 -64.90
N SER A 114 -31.17 56.87 -64.93
CA SER A 114 -30.73 55.60 -64.34
C SER A 114 -30.77 55.61 -62.82
N LEU A 115 -30.45 56.74 -62.18
CA LEU A 115 -30.58 56.90 -60.73
C LEU A 115 -32.04 56.79 -60.29
N GLU A 116 -32.97 57.40 -61.01
CA GLU A 116 -34.42 57.36 -60.69
C GLU A 116 -35.06 55.97 -60.84
N LYS A 117 -34.38 55.02 -61.48
CA LYS A 117 -34.80 53.61 -61.50
C LYS A 117 -34.46 52.86 -60.21
N ILE A 118 -33.50 53.35 -59.42
CA ILE A 118 -33.03 52.68 -58.20
C ILE A 118 -34.11 52.63 -57.09
N PRO A 119 -34.91 53.67 -56.82
CA PRO A 119 -36.02 53.58 -55.87
C PRO A 119 -36.96 52.38 -56.10
N SER A 120 -37.32 52.09 -57.35
CA SER A 120 -38.14 50.92 -57.68
C SER A 120 -37.39 49.60 -57.41
N LEU A 121 -36.10 49.54 -57.71
CA LEU A 121 -35.26 48.37 -57.36
C LEU A 121 -35.18 48.15 -55.85
N ILE A 122 -35.18 49.22 -55.04
CA ILE A 122 -35.19 49.10 -53.58
C ILE A 122 -36.47 48.41 -53.11
N ILE A 123 -37.64 48.85 -53.60
CA ILE A 123 -38.94 48.24 -53.26
C ILE A 123 -38.98 46.77 -53.72
N GLU A 124 -38.53 46.48 -54.94
CA GLU A 124 -38.51 45.12 -55.50
C GLU A 124 -37.65 44.16 -54.66
N HIS A 125 -36.49 44.62 -54.18
CA HIS A 125 -35.54 43.78 -53.45
C HIS A 125 -35.66 43.85 -51.92
N GLU A 126 -36.50 44.72 -51.37
CA GLU A 126 -36.68 44.88 -49.92
C GLU A 126 -37.16 43.58 -49.25
N GLY A 127 -38.15 42.90 -49.83
CA GLY A 127 -38.65 41.63 -49.30
C GLY A 127 -37.55 40.56 -49.24
N ALA A 128 -36.75 40.45 -50.30
CA ALA A 128 -35.62 39.52 -50.35
C ALA A 128 -34.52 39.87 -49.33
N TYR A 129 -34.29 41.16 -49.08
CA TYR A 129 -33.36 41.62 -48.04
C TYR A 129 -33.82 41.21 -46.63
N GLN A 130 -35.11 41.41 -46.30
CA GLN A 130 -35.63 41.03 -44.97
C GLN A 130 -35.55 39.53 -44.74
N VAL A 131 -35.94 38.71 -45.73
CA VAL A 131 -35.82 37.24 -45.64
C VAL A 131 -34.37 36.81 -45.40
N ARG A 132 -33.39 37.42 -46.10
CA ARG A 132 -31.96 37.12 -45.87
C ARG A 132 -31.47 37.56 -44.49
N LYS A 133 -31.92 38.72 -44.01
CA LYS A 133 -31.59 39.23 -42.68
C LYS A 133 -32.14 38.31 -41.59
N GLU A 134 -33.39 37.89 -41.70
CA GLU A 134 -34.03 36.94 -40.80
C GLU A 134 -33.34 35.58 -40.84
N ALA A 135 -33.03 35.04 -42.02
CA ALA A 135 -32.30 33.79 -42.16
C ALA A 135 -30.91 33.85 -41.51
N LYS A 136 -30.15 34.94 -41.70
CA LYS A 136 -28.83 35.14 -41.07
C LYS A 136 -28.93 35.26 -39.55
N ASN A 137 -29.95 35.96 -39.05
CA ASN A 137 -30.21 36.07 -37.62
C ASN A 137 -30.61 34.73 -37.02
N ALA A 138 -31.49 33.98 -37.67
CA ALA A 138 -31.90 32.64 -37.26
C ALA A 138 -30.71 31.67 -37.24
N GLU A 139 -29.85 31.69 -38.26
CA GLU A 139 -28.63 30.87 -38.31
C GLU A 139 -27.64 31.25 -37.19
N ARG A 140 -27.53 32.54 -36.86
CA ARG A 140 -26.69 33.00 -35.75
C ARG A 140 -27.24 32.52 -34.40
N GLU A 141 -28.54 32.63 -34.17
CA GLU A 141 -29.18 32.16 -32.94
C GLU A 141 -29.16 30.63 -32.83
N ALA A 142 -29.33 29.90 -33.94
CA ALA A 142 -29.16 28.45 -33.98
C ALA A 142 -27.73 28.03 -33.61
N ARG A 143 -26.70 28.68 -34.17
CA ARG A 143 -25.30 28.41 -33.80
C ARG A 143 -25.01 28.71 -32.33
N LYS A 144 -25.60 29.76 -31.77
CA LYS A 144 -25.48 30.07 -30.33
C LYS A 144 -26.15 29.01 -29.47
N SER A 145 -27.36 28.58 -29.82
CA SER A 145 -28.10 27.58 -29.05
C SER A 145 -27.41 26.21 -29.08
N GLU A 146 -26.88 25.80 -30.23
CA GLU A 146 -26.06 24.59 -30.38
C GLU A 146 -24.79 24.66 -29.52
N ALA A 147 -24.06 25.78 -29.57
CA ALA A 147 -22.86 25.98 -28.76
C ALA A 147 -23.18 25.96 -27.25
N ALA A 148 -24.31 26.54 -26.83
CA ALA A 148 -24.78 26.50 -25.46
C ALA A 148 -25.12 25.07 -25.03
N ALA A 149 -25.82 24.30 -25.88
CA ALA A 149 -26.15 22.90 -25.61
C ALA A 149 -24.90 22.01 -25.49
N ILE A 150 -23.88 22.23 -26.31
CA ILE A 150 -22.60 21.50 -26.20
C ILE A 150 -21.93 21.78 -24.85
N LYS A 151 -21.83 23.05 -24.45
CA LYS A 151 -21.21 23.41 -23.17
C LYS A 151 -22.02 22.94 -21.97
N GLU A 152 -23.35 22.99 -22.05
CA GLU A 152 -24.24 22.45 -21.01
C GLU A 152 -24.06 20.94 -20.85
N LYS A 153 -23.94 20.18 -21.96
CA LYS A 153 -23.65 18.74 -21.90
C LYS A 153 -22.32 18.44 -21.19
N ILE A 154 -21.27 19.22 -21.47
CA ILE A 154 -19.96 19.08 -20.81
C ILE A 154 -20.07 19.35 -19.30
N VAL A 155 -20.80 20.41 -18.93
CA VAL A 155 -20.99 20.80 -17.53
C VAL A 155 -21.79 19.75 -16.77
N THR A 156 -22.91 19.30 -17.32
CA THR A 156 -23.80 18.31 -16.70
C THR A 156 -23.10 16.96 -16.52
N GLU A 157 -22.30 16.53 -17.50
CA GLU A 157 -21.48 15.33 -17.35
C GLU A 157 -20.44 15.51 -16.24
N ALA A 158 -19.73 16.63 -16.19
CA ALA A 158 -18.78 16.90 -15.12
C ALA A 158 -19.44 16.95 -13.72
N GLU A 159 -20.67 17.47 -13.63
CA GLU A 159 -21.48 17.49 -12.40
C GLU A 159 -21.85 16.07 -11.95
N SER A 160 -22.25 15.18 -12.87
CA SER A 160 -22.53 13.77 -12.57
C SER A 160 -21.31 12.99 -12.02
N LEU A 161 -20.11 13.44 -12.38
CA LEU A 161 -18.85 12.77 -12.04
C LEU A 161 -18.27 13.23 -10.69
N VAL A 162 -18.86 14.25 -10.04
CA VAL A 162 -18.36 14.80 -8.77
C VAL A 162 -18.28 13.74 -7.68
N ASP A 163 -19.25 12.81 -7.67
CA ASP A 163 -19.37 11.77 -6.65
C ASP A 163 -18.71 10.44 -6.97
N SER A 164 -18.11 10.33 -8.15
CA SER A 164 -17.46 9.11 -8.60
C SER A 164 -16.23 8.75 -7.77
N VAL A 165 -16.15 7.48 -7.37
CA VAL A 165 -14.99 6.88 -6.69
C VAL A 165 -14.02 6.19 -7.66
N ALA A 166 -14.33 6.19 -8.96
CA ALA A 166 -13.46 5.63 -10.01
C ALA A 166 -12.32 6.61 -10.33
N TRP A 167 -11.46 6.91 -9.35
CA TRP A 167 -10.52 8.04 -9.36
C TRP A 167 -9.71 8.19 -10.65
N LYS A 168 -9.16 7.08 -11.18
CA LYS A 168 -8.31 7.09 -12.38
C LYS A 168 -9.13 7.39 -13.64
N VAL A 169 -10.26 6.70 -13.82
CA VAL A 169 -11.15 6.83 -14.98
C VAL A 169 -11.78 8.22 -15.00
N THR A 170 -12.32 8.67 -13.87
CA THR A 170 -12.96 9.98 -13.75
C THR A 170 -11.97 11.13 -13.95
N THR A 171 -10.74 11.01 -13.43
CA THR A 171 -9.67 11.99 -13.70
C THR A 171 -9.36 12.09 -15.20
N ALA A 172 -9.31 10.95 -15.90
CA ALA A 172 -9.09 10.94 -17.34
C ALA A 172 -10.27 11.57 -18.09
N ARG A 173 -11.52 11.23 -17.74
CA ARG A 173 -12.70 11.80 -18.38
C ARG A 173 -12.83 13.31 -18.16
N LEU A 174 -12.60 13.81 -16.94
CA LEU A 174 -12.61 15.25 -16.66
C LEU A 174 -11.55 16.04 -17.45
N LYS A 175 -10.40 15.42 -17.79
CA LYS A 175 -9.42 16.03 -18.69
C LYS A 175 -9.95 16.12 -20.12
N VAL A 176 -10.58 15.06 -20.62
CA VAL A 176 -11.21 15.06 -21.94
C VAL A 176 -12.30 16.13 -22.02
N LEU A 177 -13.17 16.22 -21.02
CA LEU A 177 -14.20 17.26 -20.93
C LEU A 177 -13.62 18.69 -20.94
N LEU A 178 -12.48 18.91 -20.29
CA LEU A 178 -11.79 20.21 -20.33
C LEU A 178 -11.28 20.53 -21.75
N ASP A 179 -10.80 19.53 -22.49
CA ASP A 179 -10.33 19.74 -23.86
C ASP A 179 -11.50 19.90 -24.84
N GLU A 180 -12.61 19.19 -24.65
CA GLU A 180 -13.88 19.42 -25.34
C GLU A 180 -14.38 20.85 -25.09
N TRP A 181 -14.32 21.33 -23.84
CA TRP A 181 -14.70 22.71 -23.49
C TRP A 181 -13.89 23.76 -24.24
N LYS A 182 -12.57 23.58 -24.35
CA LYS A 182 -11.68 24.50 -25.08
C LYS A 182 -11.96 24.55 -26.58
N LYS A 183 -12.41 23.42 -27.16
CA LYS A 183 -12.74 23.30 -28.58
C LYS A 183 -14.15 23.82 -28.91
N ALA A 184 -15.05 23.85 -27.92
CA ALA A 184 -16.42 24.30 -28.12
C ALA A 184 -16.47 25.80 -28.52
N PRO A 185 -17.41 26.20 -29.39
CA PRO A 185 -17.53 27.59 -29.83
C PRO A 185 -17.70 28.57 -28.66
N ARG A 186 -17.18 29.79 -28.81
CA ARG A 186 -17.33 30.84 -27.78
C ARG A 186 -18.77 31.34 -27.74
N LEU A 187 -19.29 31.49 -26.53
CA LEU A 187 -20.60 32.06 -26.24
C LEU A 187 -20.49 33.51 -25.79
N ASP A 188 -21.63 34.14 -25.55
CA ASP A 188 -21.70 35.41 -24.83
C ASP A 188 -21.01 35.28 -23.47
N LYS A 189 -20.21 36.30 -23.12
CA LYS A 189 -19.31 36.29 -21.96
C LYS A 189 -19.99 35.86 -20.66
N LYS A 190 -21.23 36.29 -20.44
CA LYS A 190 -22.00 35.96 -19.23
C LYS A 190 -22.29 34.47 -19.13
N ILE A 191 -22.91 33.88 -20.17
CA ILE A 191 -23.26 32.47 -20.22
C ILE A 191 -22.01 31.60 -20.11
N ASP A 192 -20.95 31.97 -20.84
CA ASP A 192 -19.68 31.24 -20.81
C ASP A 192 -19.06 31.20 -19.41
N THR A 193 -19.10 32.33 -18.70
CA THR A 193 -18.57 32.46 -17.34
C THR A 193 -19.36 31.61 -16.34
N ASP A 194 -20.68 31.61 -16.43
CA ASP A 194 -21.56 30.85 -15.52
C ASP A 194 -21.36 29.33 -15.70
N LEU A 195 -21.33 28.87 -16.96
CA LEU A 195 -21.06 27.47 -17.30
C LEU A 195 -19.64 27.05 -16.90
N TRP A 196 -18.64 27.91 -17.12
CA TRP A 196 -17.27 27.65 -16.70
C TRP A 196 -17.15 27.51 -15.17
N LYS A 197 -17.85 28.37 -14.43
CA LYS A 197 -17.87 28.32 -12.95
C LYS A 197 -18.44 27.00 -12.46
N ARG A 198 -19.54 26.52 -13.06
CA ARG A 198 -20.13 25.19 -12.76
C ARG A 198 -19.13 24.07 -13.05
N PHE A 199 -18.59 24.03 -14.28
CA PHE A 199 -17.61 23.02 -14.69
C PHE A 199 -16.37 22.97 -13.78
N SER A 200 -15.75 24.14 -13.54
CA SER A 200 -14.56 24.25 -12.70
C SER A 200 -14.86 23.87 -11.25
N SER A 201 -16.04 24.22 -10.72
CA SER A 201 -16.46 23.84 -9.37
C SER A 201 -16.56 22.31 -9.22
N SER A 202 -17.21 21.64 -10.18
CA SER A 202 -17.34 20.18 -10.21
C SER A 202 -15.97 19.49 -10.23
N ARG A 203 -15.06 19.94 -11.11
CA ARG A 203 -13.69 19.41 -11.17
C ARG A 203 -12.94 19.60 -9.85
N ASN A 204 -13.01 20.81 -9.28
CA ASN A 204 -12.31 21.14 -8.04
C ASN A 204 -12.81 20.32 -6.85
N LYS A 205 -14.13 20.08 -6.75
CA LYS A 205 -14.73 19.23 -5.71
C LYS A 205 -14.21 17.79 -5.81
N PHE A 206 -14.22 17.21 -7.01
CA PHE A 206 -13.67 15.87 -7.26
C PHE A 206 -12.18 15.79 -6.92
N ASP A 207 -11.36 16.73 -7.42
CA ASP A 207 -9.91 16.75 -7.17
C ASP A 207 -9.58 16.93 -5.68
N LYS A 208 -10.38 17.70 -4.93
CA LYS A 208 -10.24 17.84 -3.47
C LYS A 208 -10.49 16.49 -2.78
N ARG A 209 -11.60 15.82 -3.11
CA ARG A 209 -11.93 14.51 -2.53
C ARG A 209 -10.89 13.44 -2.86
N ARG A 210 -10.43 13.38 -4.11
CA ARG A 210 -9.39 12.46 -4.53
C ARG A 210 -8.13 12.64 -3.67
N ARG A 211 -7.68 13.89 -3.50
CA ARG A 211 -6.51 14.21 -2.66
C ARG A 211 -6.71 13.80 -1.22
N THR A 212 -7.87 14.11 -0.63
CA THR A 212 -8.19 13.72 0.75
C THR A 212 -8.20 12.21 0.92
N HIS A 213 -8.78 11.47 -0.03
CA HIS A 213 -8.83 10.01 0.01
C HIS A 213 -7.44 9.38 -0.02
N PHE A 214 -6.60 9.75 -1.00
CA PHE A 214 -5.25 9.19 -1.09
C PHE A 214 -4.32 9.67 0.04
N SER A 215 -4.51 10.88 0.56
CA SER A 215 -3.79 11.35 1.74
C SER A 215 -4.16 10.54 2.99
N LYS A 216 -5.45 10.23 3.18
CA LYS A 216 -5.91 9.36 4.26
C LYS A 216 -5.32 7.96 4.15
N LEU A 217 -5.38 7.34 2.96
CA LEU A 217 -4.79 6.03 2.71
C LEU A 217 -3.28 6.01 2.96
N ASP A 218 -2.54 7.02 2.49
CA ASP A 218 -1.10 7.15 2.73
C ASP A 218 -0.81 7.31 4.23
N GLY A 219 -1.60 8.12 4.94
CA GLY A 219 -1.50 8.29 6.39
C GLY A 219 -1.76 6.99 7.16
N GLU A 220 -2.77 6.21 6.78
CA GLU A 220 -3.05 4.89 7.36
C GLU A 220 -1.90 3.90 7.09
N GLN A 221 -1.40 3.84 5.85
CA GLN A 221 -0.25 2.99 5.50
C GLN A 221 1.02 3.36 6.28
N LYS A 222 1.28 4.65 6.48
CA LYS A 222 2.41 5.13 7.30
C LYS A 222 2.28 4.70 8.77
N LYS A 223 1.07 4.75 9.35
CA LYS A 223 0.83 4.27 10.71
C LYS A 223 1.10 2.77 10.83
N VAL A 224 0.62 1.97 9.87
CA VAL A 224 0.89 0.53 9.83
C VAL A 224 2.39 0.24 9.73
N ALA A 225 3.10 0.94 8.84
CA ALA A 225 4.54 0.79 8.68
C ALA A 225 5.31 1.16 9.96
N ALA A 226 4.94 2.25 10.63
CA ALA A 226 5.56 2.65 11.90
C ALA A 226 5.35 1.62 13.02
N THR A 227 4.13 1.07 13.16
CA THR A 227 3.86 0.00 14.13
C THR A 227 4.69 -1.24 13.81
N LYS A 228 4.77 -1.65 12.55
CA LYS A 228 5.58 -2.80 12.12
C LYS A 228 7.07 -2.59 12.34
N GLU A 229 7.59 -1.40 12.07
CA GLU A 229 8.99 -1.04 12.36
C GLU A 229 9.29 -1.18 13.86
N ALA A 230 8.39 -0.71 14.74
CA ALA A 230 8.56 -0.86 16.19
C ALA A 230 8.58 -2.33 16.63
N ILE A 231 7.72 -3.17 16.05
CA ILE A 231 7.70 -4.63 16.29
C ILE A 231 9.00 -5.28 15.84
N VAL A 232 9.50 -4.91 14.65
CA VAL A 232 10.77 -5.42 14.10
C VAL A 232 11.93 -5.03 14.99
N LYS A 233 12.01 -3.77 15.42
CA LYS A 233 13.06 -3.30 16.33
C LYS A 233 13.04 -4.07 17.65
N ALA A 234 11.86 -4.25 18.26
CA ALA A 234 11.73 -5.06 19.47
C ALA A 234 12.13 -6.52 19.25
N ALA A 235 11.87 -7.09 18.08
CA ALA A 235 12.32 -8.43 17.71
C ALA A 235 13.84 -8.50 17.54
N GLU A 236 14.46 -7.48 16.93
CA GLU A 236 15.92 -7.38 16.75
C GLU A 236 16.64 -7.26 18.10
N ASP A 237 16.12 -6.45 19.03
CA ASP A 237 16.67 -6.29 20.39
C ASP A 237 16.66 -7.62 21.18
N LEU A 238 15.67 -8.47 20.92
CA LEU A 238 15.52 -9.77 21.57
C LEU A 238 16.34 -10.89 20.92
N ALA A 239 16.89 -10.67 19.72
CA ALA A 239 17.46 -11.73 18.89
C ALA A 239 18.67 -12.46 19.51
N LYS A 240 19.40 -11.78 20.40
CA LYS A 240 20.57 -12.33 21.12
C LYS A 240 20.30 -12.68 22.58
N SER A 241 19.05 -12.54 23.04
CA SER A 241 18.66 -12.87 24.42
C SER A 241 18.88 -14.35 24.72
N ARG A 242 19.33 -14.66 25.93
CA ARG A 242 19.50 -16.04 26.44
C ARG A 242 18.40 -16.46 27.41
N ASP A 243 17.44 -15.56 27.69
CA ASP A 243 16.23 -15.91 28.43
C ASP A 243 15.24 -16.62 27.49
N TRP A 244 15.42 -17.93 27.34
CA TRP A 244 14.75 -18.73 26.30
C TRP A 244 13.24 -18.84 26.42
N LEU A 245 12.69 -18.76 27.64
CA LEU A 245 11.26 -18.95 27.88
C LEU A 245 10.52 -17.63 27.68
N GLU A 246 10.94 -16.57 28.37
CA GLU A 246 10.27 -15.28 28.29
C GLU A 246 10.45 -14.64 26.91
N THR A 247 11.64 -14.75 26.32
CA THR A 247 11.87 -14.22 24.97
C THR A 247 11.02 -14.95 23.92
N ALA A 248 10.81 -16.25 24.05
CA ALA A 248 9.92 -16.99 23.14
C ALA A 248 8.45 -16.55 23.26
N LYS A 249 7.97 -16.25 24.49
CA LYS A 249 6.64 -15.66 24.70
C LYS A 249 6.53 -14.27 24.08
N LYS A 250 7.57 -13.43 24.22
CA LYS A 250 7.63 -12.10 23.60
C LYS A 250 7.58 -12.19 22.07
N TYR A 251 8.34 -13.08 21.44
CA TYR A 251 8.25 -13.30 19.99
C TYR A 251 6.85 -13.71 19.52
N LYS A 252 6.12 -14.51 20.32
CA LYS A 252 4.72 -14.84 20.03
C LYS A 252 3.83 -13.59 20.09
N SER A 253 3.96 -12.78 21.14
CA SER A 253 3.22 -11.52 21.26
C SER A 253 3.53 -10.54 20.11
N LEU A 254 4.80 -10.41 19.73
CA LEU A 254 5.21 -9.58 18.60
C LEU A 254 4.61 -10.06 17.27
N MET A 255 4.52 -11.38 17.06
CA MET A 255 3.83 -11.96 15.91
C MET A 255 2.32 -11.64 15.90
N ASP A 256 1.68 -11.69 17.07
CA ASP A 256 0.26 -11.38 17.20
C ASP A 256 0.01 -9.87 16.95
N GLN A 257 0.89 -9.00 17.47
CA GLN A 257 0.87 -7.57 17.16
C GLN A 257 1.11 -7.29 15.68
N TRP A 258 2.02 -8.03 15.03
CA TRP A 258 2.29 -7.90 13.60
C TRP A 258 1.05 -8.22 12.77
N LYS A 259 0.33 -9.29 13.13
CA LYS A 259 -0.94 -9.66 12.48
C LYS A 259 -2.03 -8.61 12.74
N ALA A 260 -2.11 -8.07 13.95
CA ALA A 260 -3.08 -7.05 14.33
C ALA A 260 -2.83 -5.68 13.68
N ALA A 261 -1.58 -5.35 13.34
CA ALA A 261 -1.21 -4.08 12.71
C ALA A 261 -1.79 -3.91 11.29
N GLY A 262 -2.31 -4.97 10.66
CA GLY A 262 -2.89 -4.92 9.32
C GLY A 262 -1.85 -4.93 8.19
N ARG A 263 -2.27 -4.53 6.99
CA ARG A 263 -1.43 -4.55 5.78
C ARG A 263 -1.07 -3.13 5.36
N GLY A 264 0.22 -2.89 5.19
CA GLY A 264 0.76 -1.64 4.67
C GLY A 264 1.05 -1.75 3.17
N LYS A 265 1.98 -0.92 2.70
CA LYS A 265 2.49 -1.03 1.33
C LYS A 265 3.33 -2.30 1.21
N LYS A 266 3.00 -3.15 0.23
CA LYS A 266 3.67 -4.46 0.00
C LYS A 266 5.20 -4.39 0.07
N SER A 267 5.81 -3.45 -0.64
CA SER A 267 7.28 -3.29 -0.66
C SER A 267 7.89 -3.03 0.72
N THR A 268 7.22 -2.25 1.55
CA THR A 268 7.69 -1.92 2.91
C THR A 268 7.43 -3.08 3.86
N ASP A 269 6.24 -3.68 3.77
CA ASP A 269 5.86 -4.85 4.57
C ASP A 269 6.83 -6.03 4.34
N ASP A 270 7.22 -6.30 3.09
CA ASP A 270 8.12 -7.41 2.75
C ASP A 270 9.52 -7.21 3.37
N VAL A 271 10.06 -5.99 3.33
CA VAL A 271 11.36 -5.65 3.94
C VAL A 271 11.32 -5.83 5.46
N LEU A 272 10.27 -5.30 6.10
CA LEU A 272 10.08 -5.40 7.54
C LEU A 272 9.88 -6.86 7.98
N TRP A 273 9.13 -7.63 7.20
CA TRP A 273 8.89 -9.03 7.48
C TRP A 273 10.17 -9.86 7.44
N ASN A 274 11.02 -9.63 6.43
CA ASN A 274 12.30 -10.33 6.31
C ASN A 274 13.22 -10.03 7.51
N ARG A 275 13.27 -8.77 7.96
CA ARG A 275 14.01 -8.38 9.18
C ARG A 275 13.47 -9.08 10.43
N PHE A 276 12.15 -9.08 10.62
CA PHE A 276 11.52 -9.80 11.73
C PHE A 276 11.86 -11.30 11.71
N LYS A 277 11.79 -11.92 10.53
CA LYS A 277 12.10 -13.34 10.33
C LYS A 277 13.56 -13.66 10.62
N ALA A 278 14.50 -12.83 10.17
CA ALA A 278 15.92 -12.99 10.46
C ALA A 278 16.21 -12.89 11.97
N ALA A 279 15.61 -11.91 12.66
CA ALA A 279 15.75 -11.78 14.11
C ALA A 279 15.18 -13.01 14.86
N GLN A 280 13.99 -13.46 14.45
CA GLN A 280 13.36 -14.68 14.99
C GLN A 280 14.24 -15.91 14.76
N GLU A 281 14.77 -16.09 13.55
CA GLU A 281 15.61 -17.22 13.18
C GLU A 281 16.90 -17.26 13.99
N LEU A 282 17.56 -16.11 14.20
CA LEU A 282 18.76 -16.00 15.02
C LEU A 282 18.52 -16.51 16.45
N PHE A 283 17.42 -16.07 17.08
CA PHE A 283 17.06 -16.48 18.44
C PHE A 283 16.73 -17.98 18.53
N PHE A 284 15.85 -18.48 17.66
CA PHE A 284 15.38 -19.86 17.74
C PHE A 284 16.47 -20.87 17.34
N THR A 285 17.36 -20.51 16.40
CA THR A 285 18.55 -21.32 16.09
C THR A 285 19.45 -21.44 17.32
N ALA A 286 19.80 -20.32 17.97
CA ALA A 286 20.63 -20.33 19.17
C ALA A 286 19.99 -21.10 20.34
N LYS A 287 18.68 -20.98 20.53
CA LYS A 287 17.92 -21.74 21.53
C LYS A 287 17.95 -23.25 21.24
N ASN A 288 17.74 -23.65 19.99
CA ASN A 288 17.74 -25.05 19.59
C ASN A 288 19.12 -25.69 19.74
N GLU A 289 20.19 -24.94 19.43
CA GLU A 289 21.57 -25.37 19.67
C GLU A 289 21.88 -25.57 21.15
N ASP A 290 21.47 -24.64 22.01
CA ASP A 290 21.63 -24.77 23.47
C ASP A 290 20.87 -25.99 24.00
N MET A 291 19.63 -26.19 23.56
CA MET A 291 18.84 -27.37 23.89
C MET A 291 19.49 -28.67 23.39
N LYS A 292 20.07 -28.67 22.19
CA LYS A 292 20.79 -29.84 21.65
C LYS A 292 22.04 -30.16 22.47
N LYS A 293 22.82 -29.14 22.86
CA LYS A 293 23.99 -29.29 23.74
C LYS A 293 23.60 -29.86 25.11
N ARG A 294 22.55 -29.32 25.74
CA ARG A 294 22.03 -29.82 27.02
C ARG A 294 21.52 -31.26 26.94
N LYS A 295 20.86 -31.63 25.84
CA LYS A 295 20.42 -33.01 25.60
C LYS A 295 21.61 -33.95 25.39
N GLY A 296 22.61 -33.54 24.62
CA GLY A 296 23.84 -34.31 24.39
C GLY A 296 24.57 -34.60 25.70
N SER A 297 24.81 -33.56 26.53
CA SER A 297 25.46 -33.75 27.83
C SER A 297 24.65 -34.64 28.77
N MET A 298 23.32 -34.56 28.73
CA MET A 298 22.44 -35.44 29.51
C MET A 298 22.51 -36.91 29.07
N ILE A 299 22.65 -37.19 27.77
CA ILE A 299 22.85 -38.54 27.22
C ILE A 299 24.22 -39.09 27.61
N GLU A 300 25.29 -38.29 27.47
CA GLU A 300 26.64 -38.69 27.88
C GLU A 300 26.71 -38.96 29.39
N ASN A 301 26.07 -38.10 30.21
CA ASN A 301 25.99 -38.32 31.65
C ASN A 301 25.18 -39.59 31.98
N LEU A 302 24.12 -39.88 31.23
CA LEU A 302 23.34 -41.10 31.42
C LEU A 302 24.18 -42.35 31.12
N ALA A 303 24.92 -42.37 30.01
CA ALA A 303 25.80 -43.49 29.66
C ALA A 303 26.90 -43.71 30.71
N LYS A 304 27.51 -42.63 31.23
CA LYS A 304 28.48 -42.71 32.34
C LYS A 304 27.86 -43.30 33.60
N ARG A 305 26.62 -42.90 33.93
CA ARG A 305 25.89 -43.47 35.08
C ARG A 305 25.55 -44.95 34.85
N GLU A 306 25.09 -45.33 33.67
CA GLU A 306 24.79 -46.73 33.35
C GLU A 306 26.04 -47.62 33.47
N ALA A 307 27.19 -47.17 32.96
CA ALA A 307 28.46 -47.88 33.13
C ALA A 307 28.86 -48.04 34.60
N MET A 308 28.73 -46.98 35.40
CA MET A 308 29.05 -47.03 36.83
C MET A 308 28.14 -47.96 37.63
N ILE A 309 26.87 -48.13 37.23
CA ILE A 309 25.98 -49.08 37.89
C ILE A 309 26.51 -50.50 37.76
N VAL A 310 27.10 -50.86 36.61
CA VAL A 310 27.74 -52.18 36.44
C VAL A 310 28.94 -52.31 37.37
N GLU A 311 29.75 -51.25 37.55
CA GLU A 311 30.86 -51.24 38.51
C GLU A 311 30.38 -51.38 39.97
N PHE A 312 29.26 -50.74 40.32
CA PHE A 312 28.62 -50.91 41.63
C PHE A 312 28.11 -52.35 41.82
N GLU A 313 27.38 -52.90 40.84
CA GLU A 313 26.80 -54.24 40.91
C GLU A 313 27.90 -55.32 41.02
N ALA A 314 29.07 -55.10 40.40
CA ALA A 314 30.24 -55.99 40.49
C ALA A 314 30.92 -56.02 41.87
N LEU A 315 30.51 -55.18 42.82
CA LEU A 315 30.92 -55.32 44.23
C LEU A 315 30.27 -56.54 44.88
N LEU A 316 29.21 -57.10 44.28
CA LEU A 316 28.55 -58.32 44.71
C LEU A 316 28.92 -59.49 43.79
N PRO A 317 29.07 -60.73 44.32
CA PRO A 317 28.97 -61.11 45.74
C PRO A 317 30.17 -60.62 46.57
N LEU A 318 29.95 -60.30 47.84
CA LEU A 318 30.97 -59.76 48.75
C LEU A 318 31.97 -60.85 49.14
N SER A 319 33.23 -60.70 48.72
CA SER A 319 34.36 -61.53 49.19
C SER A 319 35.06 -60.93 50.42
N ASP A 320 35.34 -59.62 50.39
CA ASP A 320 35.84 -58.84 51.53
C ASP A 320 35.06 -57.53 51.66
N PHE A 321 34.31 -57.39 52.76
CA PHE A 321 33.45 -56.22 52.99
C PHE A 321 34.26 -54.92 53.14
N LYS A 322 35.48 -54.96 53.69
CA LYS A 322 36.29 -53.75 53.90
C LYS A 322 36.76 -53.18 52.56
N SER A 323 37.27 -54.05 51.69
CA SER A 323 37.65 -53.67 50.33
C SER A 323 36.46 -53.24 49.49
N ALA A 324 35.31 -53.93 49.60
CA ALA A 324 34.08 -53.55 48.90
C ALA A 324 33.56 -52.17 49.36
N LYS A 325 33.57 -51.89 50.67
CA LYS A 325 33.17 -50.59 51.25
C LYS A 325 34.06 -49.45 50.76
N LYS A 326 35.38 -49.64 50.73
CA LYS A 326 36.30 -48.63 50.17
C LYS A 326 36.00 -48.33 48.70
N LYS A 327 35.89 -49.37 47.87
CA LYS A 327 35.56 -49.23 46.44
C LYS A 327 34.19 -48.57 46.22
N PHE A 328 33.20 -48.91 47.04
CA PHE A 328 31.88 -48.28 47.01
C PHE A 328 31.97 -46.76 47.21
N TYR A 329 32.70 -46.29 48.22
CA TYR A 329 32.86 -44.84 48.43
C TYR A 329 33.65 -44.15 47.33
N ASP A 330 34.68 -44.80 46.76
CA ASP A 330 35.41 -44.27 45.61
C ASP A 330 34.50 -44.11 44.38
N LEU A 331 33.63 -45.10 44.13
CA LEU A 331 32.61 -45.04 43.08
C LEU A 331 31.57 -43.97 43.39
N MET A 332 31.10 -43.83 44.62
CA MET A 332 30.16 -42.77 45.01
C MET A 332 30.74 -41.37 44.79
N GLY A 333 32.04 -41.18 45.07
CA GLY A 333 32.73 -39.91 44.79
C GLY A 333 32.79 -39.57 43.29
N LYS A 334 32.94 -40.57 42.42
CA LYS A 334 32.86 -40.39 40.95
C LYS A 334 31.41 -40.18 40.48
N TRP A 335 30.45 -40.89 41.08
CA TRP A 335 29.03 -40.82 40.76
C TRP A 335 28.46 -39.42 40.95
N GLN A 336 28.79 -38.78 42.07
CA GLN A 336 28.35 -37.42 42.39
C GLN A 336 28.91 -36.35 41.44
N LYS A 337 30.06 -36.61 40.80
CA LYS A 337 30.65 -35.71 39.81
C LYS A 337 29.97 -35.78 38.44
N ILE A 338 29.16 -36.82 38.19
CA ILE A 338 28.40 -36.91 36.95
C ILE A 338 27.22 -35.92 37.01
N GLY A 339 27.16 -35.04 36.01
CA GLY A 339 26.12 -34.02 35.89
C GLY A 339 24.70 -34.58 35.75
N MET A 340 23.76 -33.68 35.45
CA MET A 340 22.34 -34.00 35.40
C MET A 340 22.02 -35.09 34.36
N THR A 341 21.13 -36.02 34.74
CA THR A 341 20.58 -37.11 33.91
C THR A 341 19.07 -37.16 34.01
N ASP A 342 18.42 -38.06 33.26
CA ASP A 342 16.97 -38.26 33.33
C ASP A 342 16.51 -38.63 34.75
N ARG A 343 15.47 -37.94 35.24
CA ARG A 343 14.95 -38.11 36.60
C ARG A 343 14.40 -39.51 36.86
N LYS A 344 13.74 -40.13 35.87
CA LYS A 344 13.18 -41.49 36.02
C LYS A 344 14.29 -42.52 36.10
N LYS A 345 15.33 -42.38 35.26
CA LYS A 345 16.51 -43.26 35.27
C LYS A 345 17.33 -43.09 36.55
N ARG A 346 17.48 -41.85 37.04
CA ARG A 346 18.16 -41.55 38.30
C ARG A 346 17.54 -42.29 39.48
N ALA A 347 16.21 -42.27 39.62
CA ALA A 347 15.54 -42.97 40.72
C ALA A 347 15.82 -44.49 40.70
N ALA A 348 15.82 -45.10 39.51
CA ALA A 348 16.15 -46.52 39.35
C ALA A 348 17.60 -46.83 39.73
N PHE A 349 18.56 -45.96 39.35
CA PHE A 349 19.96 -46.09 39.75
C PHE A 349 20.14 -45.97 41.26
N ASP A 350 19.49 -44.98 41.88
CA ASP A 350 19.57 -44.75 43.33
C ASP A 350 19.06 -45.98 44.12
N THR A 351 18.00 -46.65 43.64
CA THR A 351 17.50 -47.90 44.25
C THR A 351 18.51 -49.05 44.16
N ARG A 352 19.19 -49.20 43.01
CA ARG A 352 20.19 -50.26 42.81
C ARG A 352 21.44 -50.03 43.67
N ILE A 353 21.95 -48.79 43.69
CA ILE A 353 23.09 -48.39 44.52
C ILE A 353 22.76 -48.62 46.00
N LYS A 354 21.56 -48.22 46.43
CA LYS A 354 21.11 -48.43 47.82
C LYS A 354 21.09 -49.91 48.20
N LYS A 355 20.62 -50.80 47.32
CA LYS A 355 20.65 -52.25 47.59
C LYS A 355 22.08 -52.73 47.87
N ILE A 356 23.06 -52.28 47.08
CA ILE A 356 24.46 -52.66 47.25
C ILE A 356 25.04 -52.08 48.54
N GLU A 357 24.69 -50.83 48.87
CA GLU A 357 25.03 -50.20 50.13
C GLU A 357 24.48 -50.99 51.33
N ASP A 358 23.21 -51.37 51.28
CA ASP A 358 22.54 -52.13 52.33
C ASP A 358 23.22 -53.50 52.57
N GLU A 359 23.61 -54.21 51.51
CA GLU A 359 24.35 -55.48 51.59
C GLU A 359 25.74 -55.30 52.22
N ILE A 360 26.50 -54.27 51.82
CA ILE A 360 27.81 -53.95 52.40
C ILE A 360 27.67 -53.60 53.89
N MET A 361 26.66 -52.80 54.24
CA MET A 361 26.39 -52.40 55.62
C MET A 361 25.94 -53.59 56.48
N GLU A 362 25.16 -54.51 55.92
CA GLU A 362 24.76 -55.73 56.64
C GLU A 362 25.96 -56.66 56.87
N ALA A 363 26.85 -56.81 55.89
CA ALA A 363 28.09 -57.56 56.07
C ALA A 363 28.99 -56.94 57.16
N GLU A 364 29.10 -55.61 57.18
CA GLU A 364 29.82 -54.89 58.23
C GLU A 364 29.16 -55.07 59.61
N ARG A 365 27.83 -54.94 59.72
CA ARG A 365 27.09 -55.19 60.96
C ARG A 365 27.31 -56.61 61.48
N ASN A 366 27.28 -57.60 60.60
CA ASN A 366 27.50 -59.00 60.97
C ASN A 366 28.94 -59.25 61.42
N PHE A 367 29.93 -58.65 60.75
CA PHE A 367 31.31 -58.68 61.21
C PHE A 367 31.47 -58.02 62.60
N GLN A 368 30.87 -56.85 62.82
CA GLN A 368 30.90 -56.15 64.10
C GLN A 368 30.23 -56.96 65.22
N ARG A 369 29.08 -57.58 64.97
CA ARG A 369 28.40 -58.47 65.93
C ARG A 369 29.27 -59.65 66.35
N LYS A 370 29.96 -60.29 65.41
CA LYS A 370 30.86 -61.42 65.69
C LYS A 370 32.17 -61.02 66.36
N SER A 371 32.62 -59.79 66.13
CA SER A 371 33.88 -59.25 66.67
C SER A 371 33.71 -58.40 67.93
N ASP A 372 32.48 -58.20 68.41
CA ASP A 372 32.17 -57.42 69.60
C ASP A 372 32.77 -58.08 70.87
N PRO A 373 33.77 -57.45 71.52
CA PRO A 373 34.40 -57.97 72.72
C PRO A 373 33.42 -58.13 73.89
N SER A 374 32.39 -57.28 73.98
CA SER A 374 31.38 -57.36 75.04
C SER A 374 30.43 -58.54 74.81
N ALA A 375 30.01 -58.78 73.56
CA ALA A 375 29.19 -59.94 73.21
C ALA A 375 29.95 -61.25 73.43
N LYS A 376 31.23 -61.30 73.04
CA LYS A 376 32.12 -62.45 73.29
C LYS A 376 32.37 -62.68 74.78
N ALA A 377 32.60 -61.63 75.55
CA ALA A 377 32.76 -61.72 77.01
C ALA A 377 31.48 -62.20 77.71
N GLN A 378 30.32 -61.74 77.27
CA GLN A 378 29.03 -62.20 77.81
C GLN A 378 28.75 -63.66 77.46
N ALA A 379 29.05 -64.09 76.22
CA ALA A 379 28.96 -65.49 75.82
C ALA A 379 29.91 -66.38 76.64
N ASN A 380 31.16 -65.96 76.85
CA ASN A 380 32.11 -66.64 77.73
C ASN A 380 31.60 -66.76 79.17
N LYS A 381 31.04 -65.67 79.73
CA LYS A 381 30.49 -65.66 81.08
C LYS A 381 29.32 -66.65 81.25
N VAL A 382 28.47 -66.80 80.23
CA VAL A 382 27.39 -67.79 80.23
C VAL A 382 27.96 -69.21 80.25
N VAL A 383 28.96 -69.50 79.40
CA VAL A 383 29.67 -70.79 79.37
C VAL A 383 30.33 -71.11 80.73
N GLU A 384 31.05 -70.14 81.32
CA GLU A 384 31.66 -70.31 82.65
C GLU A 384 30.61 -70.57 83.73
N SER A 385 29.49 -69.84 83.73
CA SER A 385 28.41 -70.02 84.70
C SER A 385 27.75 -71.41 84.59
N LEU A 386 27.57 -71.91 83.36
CA LEU A 386 27.01 -73.24 83.10
C LEU A 386 28.00 -74.34 83.51
N ALA A 387 29.29 -74.17 83.22
CA ALA A 387 30.33 -75.09 83.66
C ALA A 387 30.40 -75.18 85.19
N GLN A 388 30.35 -74.03 85.89
CA GLN A 388 30.34 -73.99 87.34
C GLN A 388 29.05 -74.58 87.94
N ALA A 389 27.90 -74.39 87.29
CA ALA A 389 26.66 -75.01 87.69
C ALA A 389 26.73 -76.54 87.57
N VAL A 390 27.25 -77.07 86.46
CA VAL A 390 27.48 -78.51 86.26
C VAL A 390 28.37 -79.07 87.37
N GLU A 391 29.52 -78.44 87.64
CA GLU A 391 30.44 -78.87 88.69
C GLU A 391 29.78 -78.87 90.09
N ASN A 392 28.98 -77.84 90.38
CA ASN A 392 28.26 -77.74 91.65
C ASN A 392 27.21 -78.85 91.82
N TYR A 393 26.44 -79.15 90.77
CA TYR A 393 25.46 -80.24 90.82
C TYR A 393 26.12 -81.62 90.88
N GLU A 394 27.26 -81.81 90.22
CA GLU A 394 28.08 -83.03 90.36
C GLU A 394 28.61 -83.22 91.78
N LYS A 395 29.13 -82.16 92.41
CA LYS A 395 29.57 -82.19 93.81
C LYS A 395 28.40 -82.47 94.77
N GLN A 396 27.23 -81.87 94.52
CA GLN A 396 26.02 -82.14 95.31
C GLN A 396 25.56 -83.60 95.16
N ALA A 397 25.62 -84.15 93.94
CA ALA A 397 25.32 -85.55 93.69
C ALA A 397 26.29 -86.48 94.46
N ALA A 398 27.60 -86.25 94.35
CA ALA A 398 28.62 -87.01 95.05
C ALA A 398 28.48 -86.94 96.58
N LYS A 399 28.17 -85.76 97.12
CA LYS A 399 27.96 -85.57 98.57
C LYS A 399 26.68 -86.25 99.06
N ALA A 400 25.59 -86.18 98.30
CA ALA A 400 24.34 -86.86 98.63
C ALA A 400 24.49 -88.39 98.60
N GLU A 401 25.27 -88.90 97.65
CA GLU A 401 25.59 -90.33 97.52
C GLU A 401 26.46 -90.83 98.69
N ALA A 402 27.51 -90.09 99.06
CA ALA A 402 28.32 -90.38 100.24
C ALA A 402 27.54 -90.34 101.56
N ALA A 403 26.42 -89.62 101.61
CA ALA A 403 25.51 -89.53 102.75
C ALA A 403 24.36 -90.56 102.71
N GLY A 404 24.34 -91.49 101.75
CA GLY A 404 23.30 -92.51 101.60
C GLY A 404 21.96 -92.00 101.05
N GLN A 405 21.88 -90.77 100.56
CA GLN A 405 20.66 -90.12 100.06
C GLN A 405 20.50 -90.32 98.55
N THR A 406 20.19 -91.54 98.11
CA THR A 406 20.17 -91.96 96.70
C THR A 406 19.23 -91.13 95.81
N ALA A 407 18.00 -90.87 96.25
CA ALA A 407 17.02 -90.07 95.49
C ALA A 407 17.52 -88.63 95.26
N LYS A 408 18.20 -88.03 96.25
CA LYS A 408 18.75 -86.67 96.15
C LYS A 408 19.98 -86.62 95.23
N ALA A 409 20.80 -87.68 95.23
CA ALA A 409 21.92 -87.81 94.31
C ALA A 409 21.46 -87.93 92.84
N MET A 410 20.37 -88.68 92.58
CA MET A 410 19.79 -88.83 91.26
C MET A 410 19.28 -87.50 90.68
N ILE A 411 18.51 -86.74 91.45
CA ILE A 411 18.00 -85.42 91.05
C ILE A 411 19.17 -84.46 90.74
N ALA A 412 20.24 -84.48 91.53
CA ALA A 412 21.42 -83.65 91.29
C ALA A 412 22.19 -84.08 90.02
N ARG A 413 22.23 -85.39 89.69
CA ARG A 413 22.82 -85.88 88.42
C ARG A 413 22.01 -85.48 87.20
N GLU A 414 20.69 -85.62 87.25
CA GLU A 414 19.81 -85.17 86.17
C GLU A 414 19.93 -83.65 85.96
N ALA A 415 19.99 -82.90 87.05
CA ALA A 415 20.27 -81.47 87.05
C ALA A 415 21.63 -81.12 86.40
N ALA A 416 22.69 -81.89 86.67
CA ALA A 416 23.99 -81.73 86.02
C ALA A 416 23.93 -82.09 84.52
N ALA A 417 23.27 -83.19 84.15
CA ALA A 417 23.12 -83.63 82.77
C ALA A 417 22.41 -82.57 81.89
N ALA A 418 21.28 -82.04 82.35
CA ALA A 418 20.55 -80.99 81.63
C ALA A 418 21.40 -79.73 81.40
N ARG A 419 22.29 -79.39 82.36
CA ARG A 419 23.18 -78.23 82.26
C ARG A 419 24.41 -78.50 81.39
N ARG A 420 24.83 -79.77 81.24
CA ARG A 420 25.85 -80.16 80.25
C ARG A 420 25.33 -80.01 78.83
N ASP A 421 24.09 -80.38 78.55
CA ASP A 421 23.49 -80.19 77.22
C ASP A 421 23.44 -78.71 76.85
N TRP A 422 23.06 -77.84 77.80
CA TRP A 422 23.09 -76.38 77.60
C TRP A 422 24.51 -75.82 77.47
N LEU A 423 25.47 -76.36 78.22
CA LEU A 423 26.88 -75.98 78.11
C LEU A 423 27.44 -76.32 76.73
N GLU A 424 27.13 -77.50 76.19
CA GLU A 424 27.58 -77.91 74.85
C GLU A 424 26.99 -76.98 73.77
N GLN A 425 25.71 -76.62 73.88
CA GLN A 425 25.08 -75.65 72.96
C GLN A 425 25.70 -74.25 73.08
N ALA A 426 25.96 -73.77 74.29
CA ALA A 426 26.60 -72.48 74.52
C ALA A 426 28.05 -72.45 74.00
N GLN A 427 28.79 -73.55 74.15
CA GLN A 427 30.15 -73.69 73.59
C GLN A 427 30.14 -73.70 72.06
N LYS A 428 29.18 -74.37 71.42
CA LYS A 428 29.00 -74.29 69.96
C LYS A 428 28.72 -72.85 69.51
N GLY A 429 27.81 -72.15 70.18
CA GLY A 429 27.55 -70.73 69.89
C GLY A 429 28.77 -69.82 70.07
N LEU A 430 29.65 -70.14 71.03
CA LEU A 430 30.90 -69.39 71.24
C LEU A 430 31.89 -69.54 70.07
N THR A 431 31.92 -70.69 69.39
CA THR A 431 32.79 -70.88 68.22
C THR A 431 32.43 -69.97 67.04
N GLU A 432 31.20 -69.47 66.98
CA GLU A 432 30.76 -68.51 65.95
C GLU A 432 31.37 -67.10 66.12
N PHE A 433 31.97 -66.80 67.28
CA PHE A 433 32.73 -65.56 67.57
C PHE A 433 34.24 -65.68 67.32
N VAL A 434 34.71 -66.83 66.81
CA VAL A 434 36.13 -67.13 66.57
C VAL A 434 36.48 -67.15 65.08
N ASN A 435 35.47 -67.28 64.19
CA ASN A 435 35.64 -67.30 62.72
C ASN A 435 35.12 -66.04 62.03
#